data_AF-A0A2T3HUI3-F1
#
_entry.id   AF-A0A2T3HUI3-F1
#
_cell.length_a   1.000
_cell.length_b   1.000
_cell.length_c   1.000
_cell.angle_alpha   90.00
_cell.angle_beta   90.00
_cell.angle_gamma   90.00
#
_symmetry.space_group_name_H-M   'P 1'
#
loop_
_entity.id
_entity.type
_entity.pdbx_description
1 polymer ?
#
loop_
_entity_poly.entity_id
_entity_poly.type
_entity_poly.pdbx_seq_one_letter_code
_entity_poly.pdbx_strand_id
1 'polypeptide(L)'
;MTDFSYAVEMIEDDKPFSMGQVNTNEIPSEALTTYTQLISQLLQQPEQGKRYAGFGFEGAEKLAFSALQITEHDQIGAGMVYNPDDNGDNFVLIGRVFFSIKESKVSFNMESNADDVLVQGEVDLRGYIQSFIICFMAAWVELNQQHLPTNN
;
A
#
# COMPACT_ATOMS: atom_id res chain seq x y z
N MET A 1 -12.41 7.03 17.17
CA MET A 1 -11.45 6.90 16.07
C MET A 1 -10.85 8.27 15.85
N THR A 2 -9.52 8.38 15.91
CA THR A 2 -8.83 9.62 15.53
C THR A 2 -9.07 9.85 14.04
N ASP A 3 -9.44 11.06 13.67
CA ASP A 3 -9.62 11.41 12.27
C ASP A 3 -8.25 11.54 11.61
N PHE A 4 -7.97 10.70 10.62
CA PHE A 4 -6.71 10.73 9.91
C PHE A 4 -6.94 11.00 8.43
N SER A 5 -6.73 12.26 8.05
CA SER A 5 -6.71 12.72 6.66
C SER A 5 -5.27 12.84 6.19
N TYR A 6 -4.88 12.01 5.21
CA TYR A 6 -3.52 11.97 4.68
C TYR A 6 -3.48 12.50 3.25
N ALA A 7 -2.44 13.29 2.94
CA ALA A 7 -2.11 13.63 1.55
C ALA A 7 -1.47 12.41 0.88
N VAL A 8 -2.01 12.01 -0.26
CA VAL A 8 -1.46 10.92 -1.07
C VAL A 8 -0.73 11.51 -2.26
N GLU A 9 0.52 11.11 -2.43
CA GLU A 9 1.35 11.47 -3.56
C GLU A 9 1.82 10.22 -4.30
N MET A 10 1.88 10.30 -5.61
CA MET A 10 2.61 9.38 -6.46
C MET A 10 3.91 10.04 -6.87
N ILE A 11 5.04 9.36 -6.71
CA ILE A 11 6.35 9.85 -7.16
C ILE A 11 6.73 9.06 -8.41
N GLU A 12 6.80 9.77 -9.53
CA GLU A 12 7.17 9.25 -10.85
C GLU A 12 8.32 10.12 -11.38
N ASP A 13 9.42 9.51 -11.81
CA ASP A 13 10.64 10.20 -12.26
C ASP A 13 11.11 11.31 -11.29
N ASP A 14 11.14 10.99 -9.99
CA ASP A 14 11.47 11.91 -8.89
C ASP A 14 10.55 13.15 -8.77
N LYS A 15 9.39 13.14 -9.44
CA LYS A 15 8.40 14.22 -9.38
C LYS A 15 7.16 13.78 -8.61
N PRO A 16 6.74 14.55 -7.59
CA PRO A 16 5.51 14.26 -6.87
C PRO A 16 4.29 14.73 -7.66
N PHE A 17 3.30 13.85 -7.77
CA PHE A 17 1.97 14.08 -8.30
C PHE A 17 0.94 13.87 -7.19
N SER A 18 0.09 14.86 -6.95
CA SER A 18 -0.96 14.72 -5.94
C SER A 18 -2.04 13.76 -6.44
N MET A 19 -2.35 12.76 -5.62
CA MET A 19 -3.46 11.83 -5.81
C MET A 19 -4.69 12.22 -4.96
N GLY A 20 -4.65 13.38 -4.31
CA GLY A 20 -5.68 13.89 -3.42
C GLY A 20 -5.43 13.63 -1.94
N GLN A 21 -6.50 13.69 -1.15
CA GLN A 21 -6.50 13.42 0.28
C GLN A 21 -7.43 12.26 0.58
N VAL A 22 -7.09 11.48 1.61
CA VAL A 22 -7.83 10.28 1.99
C VAL A 22 -8.06 10.29 3.48
N ASN A 23 -9.29 10.02 3.88
CA ASN A 23 -9.67 9.79 5.25
C ASN A 23 -9.80 8.29 5.55
N THR A 24 -9.07 7.80 6.57
CA THR A 24 -9.15 6.38 6.96
C THR A 24 -10.53 5.95 7.45
N ASN A 25 -11.39 6.88 7.88
CA ASN A 25 -12.74 6.60 8.36
C ASN A 25 -13.75 6.38 7.23
N GLU A 26 -13.39 6.72 5.99
CA GLU A 26 -14.26 6.56 4.81
C GLU A 26 -14.13 5.17 4.17
N ILE A 27 -13.28 4.30 4.74
CA ILE A 27 -12.99 2.99 4.16
C ILE A 27 -14.08 1.99 4.56
N PRO A 28 -14.64 1.24 3.59
CA PRO A 28 -15.59 0.18 3.89
C PRO A 28 -15.04 -0.79 4.93
N SER A 29 -15.85 -1.13 5.94
CA SER A 29 -15.44 -1.98 7.07
C SER A 29 -14.95 -3.37 6.64
N GLU A 30 -15.51 -3.92 5.57
CA GLU A 30 -15.09 -5.20 4.98
C GLU A 30 -13.67 -5.12 4.39
N ALA A 31 -13.38 -4.05 3.66
CA ALA A 31 -12.04 -3.79 3.11
C ALA A 31 -11.03 -3.58 4.24
N LEU A 32 -11.38 -2.78 5.26
CA LEU A 32 -10.56 -2.56 6.43
C LEU A 32 -10.23 -3.88 7.15
N THR A 33 -11.22 -4.73 7.38
CA THR A 33 -11.04 -6.04 8.04
C THR A 33 -10.10 -6.93 7.24
N THR A 34 -10.34 -7.05 5.92
CA THR A 34 -9.53 -7.88 5.02
C THR A 34 -8.07 -7.43 5.03
N TYR A 35 -7.81 -6.13 4.83
CA TYR A 35 -6.45 -5.60 4.79
C TYR A 35 -5.74 -5.71 6.14
N THR A 36 -6.45 -5.51 7.26
CA THR A 36 -5.91 -5.67 8.60
C THR A 36 -5.42 -7.10 8.84
N GLN A 37 -6.17 -8.10 8.39
CA GLN A 37 -5.77 -9.50 8.48
C GLN A 37 -4.55 -9.82 7.60
N LEU A 38 -4.54 -9.34 6.35
CA LEU A 38 -3.42 -9.55 5.44
C LEU A 38 -2.13 -8.93 5.97
N ILE A 39 -2.17 -7.67 6.42
CA ILE A 39 -1.01 -6.98 6.98
C ILE A 39 -0.52 -7.69 8.24
N SER A 40 -1.42 -8.07 9.15
CA SER A 40 -1.05 -8.81 10.36
C SER A 40 -0.28 -10.09 10.03
N GLN A 41 -0.74 -10.86 9.05
CA GLN A 41 -0.07 -12.08 8.63
C GLN A 41 1.31 -11.82 8.00
N LEU A 42 1.44 -10.75 7.21
CA LEU A 42 2.71 -10.34 6.62
C LEU A 42 3.72 -9.89 7.70
N LEU A 43 3.27 -9.19 8.74
CA LEU A 43 4.12 -8.65 9.81
C LEU A 43 4.53 -9.68 10.87
N GLN A 44 3.78 -10.78 11.04
CA GLN A 44 4.02 -11.78 12.11
C GLN A 44 5.23 -12.69 11.88
N GLN A 45 5.88 -12.66 10.72
CA GLN A 45 6.86 -13.69 10.36
C GLN A 45 8.30 -13.16 10.38
N PRO A 46 9.20 -13.76 11.18
CA PRO A 46 10.57 -13.27 11.40
C PRO A 46 11.53 -13.46 10.21
N GLU A 47 11.12 -14.19 9.17
CA GLU A 47 11.94 -14.38 7.97
C GLU A 47 11.73 -13.25 6.96
N GLN A 48 12.83 -12.62 6.53
CA GLN A 48 12.89 -11.65 5.41
C GLN A 48 12.59 -12.28 4.03
N GLY A 49 11.78 -13.34 3.97
CA GLY A 49 11.32 -13.92 2.71
C GLY A 49 10.42 -12.92 1.98
N LYS A 50 10.51 -12.91 0.64
CA LYS A 50 9.61 -12.13 -0.24
C LYS A 50 8.20 -12.72 -0.13
N ARG A 51 7.39 -12.23 0.81
CA ARG A 51 5.98 -12.61 0.93
C ARG A 51 5.09 -11.51 0.39
N TYR A 52 4.11 -11.94 -0.37
CA TYR A 52 3.16 -11.07 -1.03
C TYR A 52 1.74 -11.53 -0.70
N ALA A 53 0.85 -10.57 -0.49
CA ALA A 53 -0.58 -10.77 -0.29
C ALA A 53 -1.36 -9.94 -1.31
N GLY A 54 -2.65 -10.23 -1.50
CA GLY A 54 -3.51 -9.44 -2.36
C GLY A 54 -3.67 -9.94 -3.80
N PHE A 55 -3.17 -11.13 -4.14
CA PHE A 55 -3.60 -11.78 -5.39
C PHE A 55 -5.10 -12.06 -5.38
N GLY A 56 -5.76 -11.87 -6.52
CA GLY A 56 -7.17 -12.21 -6.72
C GLY A 56 -8.19 -11.13 -6.36
N PHE A 57 -7.78 -9.86 -6.19
CA PHE A 57 -8.73 -8.75 -6.23
C PHE A 57 -9.28 -8.58 -7.65
N GLU A 58 -10.59 -8.43 -7.78
CA GLU A 58 -11.28 -8.30 -9.07
C GLU A 58 -10.78 -7.08 -9.87
N GLY A 59 -10.23 -7.34 -11.05
CA GLY A 59 -9.58 -6.38 -11.96
C GLY A 59 -8.17 -5.93 -11.55
N ALA A 60 -7.60 -6.51 -10.50
CA ALA A 60 -6.21 -6.34 -10.07
C ALA A 60 -5.54 -7.67 -9.70
N GLU A 61 -5.94 -8.76 -10.35
CA GLU A 61 -5.58 -10.13 -9.98
C GLU A 61 -4.07 -10.37 -10.03
N LYS A 62 -3.37 -9.60 -10.87
CA LYS A 62 -1.91 -9.65 -11.05
C LYS A 62 -1.11 -8.81 -10.06
N LEU A 63 -1.78 -7.99 -9.26
CA LEU A 63 -1.13 -7.18 -8.24
C LEU A 63 -1.04 -7.94 -6.93
N ALA A 64 0.08 -7.74 -6.23
CA ALA A 64 0.21 -8.13 -4.84
C ALA A 64 1.14 -7.18 -4.12
N PHE A 65 1.14 -7.25 -2.80
CA PHE A 65 1.92 -6.37 -1.96
C PHE A 65 2.61 -7.12 -0.83
N SER A 66 3.81 -6.67 -0.49
CA SER A 66 4.51 -7.03 0.74
C SER A 66 4.35 -5.92 1.78
N ALA A 67 4.52 -6.26 3.05
CA ALA A 67 4.62 -5.30 4.13
C ALA A 67 5.91 -5.59 4.91
N LEU A 68 6.67 -4.55 5.20
CA LEU A 68 7.85 -4.63 6.06
C LEU A 68 7.65 -3.68 7.24
N GLN A 69 7.90 -4.19 8.44
CA GLN A 69 7.96 -3.34 9.62
C GLN A 69 9.21 -2.46 9.52
N ILE A 70 9.03 -1.15 9.37
CA ILE A 70 10.13 -0.20 9.53
C ILE A 70 10.19 0.13 11.02
N THR A 71 11.39 0.07 11.60
CA THR A 71 11.62 0.24 13.05
C THR A 71 11.39 1.67 13.54
N GLU A 72 11.26 2.62 12.63
CA GLU A 72 10.78 3.97 12.94
C GLU A 72 9.27 3.89 13.15
N HIS A 73 8.83 4.07 14.40
CA HIS A 73 7.45 3.80 14.86
C HIS A 73 6.36 4.59 14.12
N ASP A 74 6.76 5.60 13.34
CA ASP A 74 5.90 6.45 12.53
C ASP A 74 5.94 6.13 11.02
N GLN A 75 6.64 5.07 10.61
CA GLN A 75 6.81 4.68 9.21
C GLN A 75 6.52 3.21 8.94
N ILE A 76 5.89 2.95 7.79
CA ILE A 76 5.80 1.61 7.20
C ILE A 76 6.16 1.68 5.72
N GLY A 77 6.88 0.65 5.27
CA GLY A 77 7.18 0.41 3.88
C GLY A 77 6.39 -0.78 3.37
N ALA A 78 5.65 -0.60 2.27
CA ALA A 78 5.06 -1.70 1.51
C ALA A 78 5.67 -1.73 0.12
N GLY A 79 5.92 -2.92 -0.42
CA GLY A 79 6.31 -3.07 -1.83
C GLY A 79 5.12 -3.60 -2.62
N MET A 80 4.77 -2.98 -3.74
CA MET A 80 3.77 -3.53 -4.64
C MET A 80 4.44 -4.16 -5.86
N VAL A 81 4.02 -5.37 -6.18
CA VAL A 81 4.56 -6.19 -7.27
C VAL A 81 3.49 -6.60 -8.27
N TYR A 82 3.92 -6.82 -9.50
CA TYR A 82 3.14 -7.35 -10.60
C TYR A 82 3.60 -8.79 -10.91
N ASN A 83 2.64 -9.69 -11.14
CA ASN A 83 2.88 -11.08 -11.55
C ASN A 83 2.54 -11.25 -13.05
N PRO A 84 3.48 -11.02 -13.98
CA PRO A 84 3.22 -11.12 -15.42
C PRO A 84 2.74 -12.50 -15.84
N ASP A 85 3.32 -13.54 -15.25
CA ASP A 85 3.22 -14.93 -15.73
C ASP A 85 2.18 -15.76 -14.96
N ASP A 86 1.46 -15.14 -14.02
CA ASP A 86 0.45 -15.79 -13.16
C ASP A 86 0.97 -17.03 -12.39
N ASN A 87 2.30 -17.16 -12.26
CA ASN A 87 2.96 -18.34 -11.70
C ASN A 87 3.37 -18.18 -10.23
N GLY A 88 3.42 -16.94 -9.73
CA GLY A 88 3.78 -16.66 -8.34
C GLY A 88 5.28 -16.72 -8.04
N ASP A 89 6.12 -16.86 -9.08
CA ASP A 89 7.57 -16.96 -8.97
C ASP A 89 8.29 -15.74 -9.57
N ASN A 90 7.71 -15.15 -10.62
CA ASN A 90 8.25 -13.97 -11.30
C ASN A 90 7.48 -12.72 -10.88
N PHE A 91 8.01 -11.98 -9.91
CA PHE A 91 7.43 -10.71 -9.47
C PHE A 91 8.26 -9.52 -9.96
N VAL A 92 7.60 -8.58 -10.63
CA VAL A 92 8.18 -7.30 -11.02
C VAL A 92 7.79 -6.27 -9.96
N LEU A 93 8.78 -5.61 -9.36
CA LEU A 93 8.49 -4.50 -8.44
C LEU A 93 7.95 -3.32 -9.23
N ILE A 94 6.79 -2.82 -8.82
CA ILE A 94 6.12 -1.66 -9.44
C ILE A 94 6.40 -0.40 -8.65
N GLY A 95 6.49 -0.51 -7.33
CA GLY A 95 6.79 0.64 -6.49
C GLY A 95 6.73 0.32 -5.02
N ARG A 96 7.04 1.34 -4.22
CA ARG A 96 7.08 1.26 -2.77
C ARG A 96 6.18 2.31 -2.17
N VAL A 97 5.29 1.89 -1.28
CA VAL A 97 4.53 2.81 -0.43
C VAL A 97 5.39 3.16 0.77
N PHE A 98 5.57 4.46 1.00
CA PHE A 98 6.12 5.01 2.22
C PHE A 98 5.05 5.82 2.91
N PHE A 99 4.93 5.61 4.21
CA PHE A 99 3.97 6.31 5.04
C PHE A 99 4.69 7.03 6.17
N SER A 100 4.29 8.28 6.43
CA SER A 100 4.72 9.05 7.59
C SER A 100 3.51 9.59 8.32
N ILE A 101 3.26 9.06 9.53
CA ILE A 101 2.17 9.52 10.39
C ILE A 101 2.39 10.98 10.80
N LYS A 102 3.63 11.30 11.17
CA LYS A 102 4.02 12.63 11.66
C LYS A 102 3.77 13.70 10.62
N GLU A 103 4.08 13.40 9.36
CA GLU A 103 3.91 14.34 8.25
C GLU A 103 2.51 14.29 7.64
N SER A 104 1.66 13.38 8.12
CA SER A 104 0.34 13.13 7.52
C SER A 104 0.42 12.93 6.00
N LYS A 105 1.43 12.17 5.57
CA LYS A 105 1.78 11.98 4.16
C LYS A 105 1.98 10.50 3.81
N VAL A 106 1.47 10.14 2.64
CA VAL A 106 1.75 8.87 1.97
C VAL A 106 2.37 9.16 0.62
N SER A 107 3.45 8.46 0.28
CA SER A 107 4.00 8.47 -1.08
C SER A 107 4.05 7.06 -1.65
N PHE A 108 3.67 6.91 -2.92
CA PHE A 108 3.97 5.73 -3.71
C PHE A 108 5.08 6.05 -4.68
N ASN A 109 6.28 5.54 -4.40
CA ASN A 109 7.45 5.73 -5.23
C ASN A 109 7.45 4.65 -6.30
N MET A 110 7.13 5.06 -7.52
CA MET A 110 7.01 4.19 -8.66
C MET A 110 8.40 3.84 -9.22
N GLU A 111 8.58 2.58 -9.64
CA GLU A 111 9.78 2.15 -10.35
C GLU A 111 9.75 2.69 -11.79
N SER A 112 10.92 2.96 -12.38
CA SER A 112 11.02 3.59 -13.71
C SER A 112 10.39 2.77 -14.85
N ASN A 113 10.19 1.46 -14.66
CA ASN A 113 9.57 0.56 -15.62
C ASN A 113 8.15 0.13 -15.21
N ALA A 114 7.56 0.79 -14.21
CA ALA A 114 6.23 0.44 -13.72
C ALA A 114 5.11 0.76 -14.73
N ASP A 115 5.27 1.81 -15.53
CA ASP A 115 4.27 2.21 -16.53
C ASP A 115 4.01 1.10 -17.55
N ASP A 116 5.07 0.38 -17.95
CA ASP A 116 4.98 -0.73 -18.90
C ASP A 116 4.10 -1.89 -18.39
N VAL A 117 3.90 -1.99 -17.07
CA VAL A 117 3.09 -3.03 -16.43
C VAL A 117 1.77 -2.52 -15.86
N LEU A 118 1.69 -1.25 -15.51
CA LEU A 118 0.49 -0.62 -14.97
C LEU A 118 -0.50 -0.21 -16.06
N VAL A 119 -0.03 0.06 -17.27
CA VAL A 119 -0.87 0.42 -18.41
C VAL A 119 -0.73 -0.66 -19.47
N GLN A 120 -1.62 -1.65 -19.46
CA GLN A 120 -1.58 -2.78 -20.39
C GLN A 120 -2.83 -2.81 -21.28
N GLY A 121 -2.68 -2.37 -22.53
CA GLY A 121 -3.79 -2.35 -23.49
C GLY A 121 -4.90 -1.40 -23.03
N GLU A 122 -6.08 -1.95 -22.71
CA GLU A 122 -7.23 -1.18 -22.19
C GLU A 122 -7.30 -1.15 -20.65
N VAL A 123 -6.42 -1.87 -19.95
CA VAL A 123 -6.41 -1.96 -18.49
C VAL A 123 -5.42 -0.94 -17.91
N ASP A 124 -5.93 -0.03 -17.08
CA ASP A 124 -5.13 0.92 -16.31
C ASP A 124 -5.20 0.57 -14.82
N LEU A 125 -4.12 -0.03 -14.32
CA LEU A 125 -4.01 -0.49 -12.94
C LEU A 125 -3.70 0.64 -11.94
N ARG A 126 -3.44 1.87 -12.39
CA ARG A 126 -3.09 2.99 -11.49
C ARG A 126 -4.22 3.35 -10.53
N GLY A 127 -5.48 3.17 -10.93
CA GLY A 127 -6.63 3.35 -10.02
C GLY A 127 -6.63 2.35 -8.85
N TYR A 128 -6.10 1.14 -9.06
CA TYR A 128 -5.96 0.13 -8.02
C TYR A 128 -4.84 0.46 -7.05
N ILE A 129 -3.77 1.11 -7.50
CA ILE A 129 -2.69 1.60 -6.62
C ILE A 129 -3.24 2.54 -5.57
N GLN A 130 -4.04 3.52 -5.98
CA GLN A 130 -4.65 4.47 -5.05
C GLN A 130 -5.54 3.72 -4.04
N SER A 131 -6.43 2.84 -4.51
CA SER A 131 -7.31 2.06 -3.63
C SER A 131 -6.53 1.16 -2.66
N PHE A 132 -5.45 0.55 -3.13
CA PHE A 132 -4.53 -0.26 -2.32
C PHE A 132 -3.88 0.57 -1.21
N ILE A 133 -3.27 1.71 -1.55
CA ILE A 133 -2.61 2.61 -0.60
C ILE A 133 -3.56 2.99 0.53
N ILE A 134 -4.78 3.33 0.16
CA ILE A 134 -5.83 3.77 1.06
C ILE A 134 -6.20 2.66 2.06
N CYS A 135 -6.54 1.47 1.55
CA CYS A 135 -6.94 0.34 2.37
C CYS A 135 -5.79 -0.17 3.25
N PHE A 136 -4.57 -0.19 2.70
CA PHE A 136 -3.36 -0.56 3.42
C PHE A 136 -3.09 0.38 4.60
N MET A 137 -3.20 1.70 4.37
CA MET A 137 -3.01 2.71 5.40
C MET A 137 -4.05 2.60 6.51
N ALA A 138 -5.33 2.50 6.15
CA ALA A 138 -6.39 2.38 7.15
C ALA A 138 -6.20 1.13 8.03
N ALA A 139 -5.84 0.00 7.42
CA ALA A 139 -5.52 -1.22 8.14
C ALA A 139 -4.26 -1.09 9.03
N TRP A 140 -3.23 -0.40 8.57
CA TRP A 140 -2.03 -0.15 9.37
C TRP A 140 -2.34 0.73 10.60
N VAL A 141 -3.12 1.80 10.41
CA VAL A 141 -3.60 2.67 11.49
C VAL A 141 -4.41 1.87 12.50
N GLU A 142 -5.30 1.00 12.04
CA GLU A 142 -6.10 0.11 12.90
C GLU A 142 -5.22 -0.81 13.75
N LEU A 143 -4.17 -1.39 13.17
CA LEU A 143 -3.24 -2.27 13.88
C LEU A 143 -2.37 -1.55 14.91
N ASN A 144 -2.14 -0.25 14.72
CA ASN A 144 -1.16 0.51 15.50
C ASN A 144 -1.78 1.59 16.40
N GLN A 145 -3.11 1.65 16.54
CA GLN A 145 -3.83 2.71 17.28
C GLN A 145 -3.20 3.09 18.64
N GLN A 146 -2.68 2.11 19.38
CA GLN A 146 -2.08 2.32 20.71
C GLN A 146 -0.72 3.05 20.67
N HIS A 147 -0.06 3.09 19.53
CA HIS A 147 1.25 3.70 19.30
C HIS A 147 1.15 5.02 18.51
N LEU A 148 -0.05 5.36 18.01
CA LEU A 148 -0.25 6.59 17.25
C LEU A 148 -0.18 7.81 18.18
N PRO A 149 0.32 8.95 17.67
CA PRO A 149 0.21 10.21 18.39
C PRO A 149 -1.27 10.48 18.71
N THR A 150 -1.60 10.59 19.99
CA THR A 150 -2.90 11.13 20.40
C THR A 150 -2.92 12.61 20.07
N ASN A 151 -3.77 13.02 19.14
CA ASN A 151 -4.12 14.43 18.96
C ASN A 151 -4.77 14.92 20.27
N ASN A 152 -4.02 15.70 21.05
CA ASN A 152 -4.53 16.49 22.18
C ASN A 152 -5.02 17.84 21.67
#